data_AF-A0A9W6GEJ2-F1
#
_entry.id   AF-A0A9W6GEJ2-F1
#
_cell.length_a   1.000
_cell.length_b   1.000
_cell.length_c   1.000
_cell.angle_alpha   90.00
_cell.angle_beta   90.00
_cell.angle_gamma   90.00
#
_symmetry.space_group_name_H-M   'P 1'
#
loop_
_entity.id
_entity.type
_entity.pdbx_description
1 polymer ?
#
loop_
_entity_poly.entity_id
_entity_poly.type
_entity_poly.pdbx_seq_one_letter_code
_entity_poly.pdbx_strand_id
1 'polypeptide(L)' 'MIRFKKLPDDIRERIERLKDFFLRYPEVIFAYLFGGLTKEKPSPFSDVDIAIYVL' A
#
# COMPACT_ATOMS: atom_id res chain seq x y z
N MET A 1 9.48 6.68 9.59
CA MET A 1 9.68 5.97 8.31
C MET A 1 10.99 5.22 8.35
N ILE A 2 10.94 3.88 8.28
CA ILE A 2 12.14 3.04 8.24
C ILE A 2 12.46 2.81 6.76
N ARG A 3 13.43 3.54 6.22
CA ARG A 3 13.86 3.46 4.81
C ARG A 3 15.12 2.61 4.60
N PHE A 4 15.50 1.82 5.60
CA PHE A 4 16.76 1.08 5.59
C PHE A 4 16.66 -0.29 4.88
N LYS A 5 15.46 -0.71 4.50
CA LYS A 5 15.22 -2.00 3.84
C LYS A 5 14.58 -1.79 2.48
N LYS A 6 15.14 -2.45 1.46
CA LYS A 6 14.57 -2.48 0.11
C LYS A 6 13.16 -3.08 0.18
N LEU A 7 12.22 -2.51 -0.59
CA LEU A 7 10.93 -3.17 -0.80
C LEU A 7 11.13 -4.56 -1.41
N PRO A 8 10.32 -5.55 -1.00
CA PRO A 8 10.28 -6.84 -1.67
C PRO A 8 9.98 -6.70 -3.16
N ASP A 9 10.54 -7.58 -3.98
CA ASP A 9 10.31 -7.54 -5.43
C ASP A 9 8.84 -7.86 -5.79
N ASP A 10 8.12 -8.56 -4.90
CA ASP A 10 6.69 -8.91 -5.03
C ASP A 10 5.74 -7.86 -4.41
N ILE A 11 6.22 -6.65 -4.08
CA ILE A 11 5.42 -5.66 -3.34
C ILE A 11 4.10 -5.30 -4.04
N ARG A 12 4.09 -5.24 -5.39
CA ARG A 12 2.87 -4.95 -6.16
C ARG A 12 1.82 -6.03 -5.97
N GLU A 13 2.22 -7.30 -6.02
CA GLU A 13 1.30 -8.42 -5.81
C GLU A 13 0.74 -8.41 -4.38
N ARG A 14 1.57 -8.06 -3.38
CA ARG A 14 1.11 -7.92 -1.99
C ARG A 14 0.07 -6.82 -1.84
N ILE A 15 0.23 -5.69 -2.55
CA ILE A 15 -0.73 -4.58 -2.53
C ILE A 15 -2.05 -5.00 -3.16
N GLU A 16 -2.04 -5.71 -4.29
CA GLU A 16 -3.28 -6.21 -4.92
C GLU A 16 -4.09 -7.10 -3.96
N ARG A 17 -3.42 -7.96 -3.17
CA ARG A 17 -4.06 -8.82 -2.17
C ARG A 17 -4.72 -8.03 -1.02
N LEU A 18 -4.39 -6.75 -0.82
CA LEU A 18 -5.03 -5.93 0.20
C LEU A 18 -6.50 -5.65 -0.13
N LYS A 19 -6.88 -5.70 -1.40
CA LYS A 19 -8.29 -5.58 -1.80
C LYS A 19 -9.14 -6.65 -1.11
N ASP A 20 -8.73 -7.92 -1.21
CA ASP A 20 -9.44 -9.04 -0.59
C ASP A 20 -9.41 -8.95 0.94
N PHE A 21 -8.32 -8.40 1.50
CA PHE A 21 -8.24 -8.12 2.93
C PHE A 21 -9.31 -7.12 3.37
N PHE A 22 -9.40 -5.96 2.71
CA PHE A 22 -10.32 -4.87 3.08
C PHE A 22 -11.79 -5.25 2.84
N LEU A 23 -12.10 -6.08 1.84
CA LEU A 23 -13.47 -6.56 1.59
C LEU A 23 -14.08 -7.34 2.76
N ARG A 24 -13.28 -7.81 3.72
CA ARG A 24 -13.77 -8.50 4.92
C ARG A 24 -14.22 -7.55 6.04
N TYR A 25 -14.00 -6.24 5.88
CA TYR A 25 -14.27 -5.21 6.86
C TYR A 25 -15.33 -4.22 6.31
N PRO A 26 -16.63 -4.43 6.60
CA PRO A 26 -17.71 -3.62 6.05
C PRO A 26 -17.66 -2.14 6.47
N GLU A 27 -16.92 -1.81 7.54
CA GLU A 27 -16.66 -0.44 7.97
C GLU A 27 -15.72 0.34 7.02
N VAL A 28 -14.92 -0.37 6.21
CA VAL A 28 -14.01 0.24 5.24
C VAL A 28 -14.80 0.63 3.99
N ILE A 29 -14.94 1.93 3.73
CA ILE A 29 -15.65 2.41 2.54
C ILE A 29 -14.73 2.48 1.34
N PHE A 30 -13.51 2.99 1.54
CA PHE A 30 -12.48 2.99 0.53
C PHE A 30 -11.08 3.03 1.15
N ALA A 31 -10.12 2.48 0.43
CA ALA A 31 -8.70 2.61 0.71
C ALA A 31 -7.98 3.00 -0.57
N TYR A 32 -6.99 3.87 -0.48
CA TYR A 32 -6.18 4.27 -1.62
C TYR A 32 -4.69 4.30 -1.30
N LEU A 33 -3.90 3.84 -2.26
CA LEU A 33 -2.44 3.92 -2.23
C LEU A 33 -2.01 5.34 -2.59
N PHE A 34 -1.10 5.92 -1.80
CA PHE A 34 -0.51 7.23 -2.09
C PHE A 34 0.99 7.21 -1.80
N GLY A 35 1.62 8.39 -1.88
CA GLY A 35 3.01 8.55 -1.45
C GLY A 35 4.07 8.09 -2.47
N GLY A 36 5.23 7.70 -1.96
CA GLY A 36 6.44 7.51 -2.77
C GLY A 36 6.39 6.33 -3.75
N LEU A 37 5.54 5.32 -3.47
CA LEU A 37 5.42 4.11 -4.26
C LEU A 37 4.56 4.28 -5.52
N THR A 38 3.69 5.30 -5.57
CA THR A 38 2.80 5.53 -6.72
C THR A 38 3.49 6.27 -7.88
N LYS A 39 4.72 6.72 -7.68
CA LYS A 39 5.53 7.37 -8.72
C LYS A 39 5.93 6.36 -9.81
N GLU A 40 6.10 6.84 -11.04
CA GLU A 40 6.56 6.00 -12.18
C GLU A 40 7.87 5.25 -11.88
N LYS A 41 8.77 5.88 -11.13
CA LYS A 41 10.04 5.30 -10.66
C LYS A 41 10.10 5.39 -9.12
N PRO A 42 9.56 4.41 -8.40
CA PRO A 42 9.67 4.34 -6.95
C PRO A 42 11.13 4.18 -6.54
N SER A 43 11.53 4.82 -5.44
CA SER A 43 12.82 4.52 -4.81
C SER A 43 12.80 3.08 -4.29
N PRO A 44 13.91 2.32 -4.39
CA PRO A 44 14.02 1.01 -3.75
C PRO A 44 13.78 1.07 -2.22
N PHE A 45 13.95 2.24 -1.62
CA PHE A 45 13.74 2.52 -0.20
C PHE A 45 12.42 3.27 0.08
N SER A 46 11.50 3.29 -0.88
CA SER A 46 10.14 3.79 -0.66
C SER A 46 9.39 2.92 0.37
N ASP A 47 8.45 3.54 1.04
CA ASP A 47 7.42 2.92 1.88
C ASP A 47 6.12 2.67 1.09
N VAL A 48 5.19 1.95 1.71
CA VAL A 48 3.82 1.76 1.20
C VAL A 48 2.89 2.62 2.05
N ASP A 49 2.38 3.71 1.49
CA ASP A 49 1.45 4.60 2.16
C ASP A 49 0.01 4.30 1.73
N ILE A 50 -0.86 3.93 2.68
CA ILE A 50 -2.26 3.58 2.43
C ILE A 50 -3.13 4.44 3.34
N ALA A 51 -4.08 5.16 2.75
CA ALA A 51 -5.11 5.86 3.48
C ALA A 51 -6.38 5.01 3.44
N ILE A 52 -7.05 4.88 4.59
CA ILE A 52 -8.27 4.11 4.74
C ILE A 52 -9.32 5.05 5.33
N TYR A 53 -10.47 5.13 4.66
CA TYR A 53 -11.64 5.81 5.20
C TYR A 53 -12.60 4.75 5.74
N VAL A 54 -13.01 4.95 6.99
CA VAL A 54 -13.96 4.10 7.72
C VAL A 54 -15.14 4.92 8.21
N LEU A 55 -16.31 4.28 8.34
CA LEU A 55 -17.51 4.86 8.97
C LEU A 55 -17.49 4.78 10.49
#